data_AF-A0A849S1T9-F1
#
_entry.id   AF-A0A849S1T9-F1
#
_cell.length_a   1.000
_cell.length_b   1.000
_cell.length_c   1.000
_cell.angle_alpha   90.00
_cell.angle_beta   90.00
_cell.angle_gamma   90.00
#
_symmetry.space_group_name_H-M   'P 1'
#
loop_
_entity.id
_entity.type
_entity.pdbx_description
1 polymer ?
#
loop_
_entity_poly.entity_id
_entity_poly.type
_entity_poly.pdbx_seq_one_letter_code
_entity_poly.pdbx_strand_id
1 'polypeptide(L)'
;VYIIHYRNSLRKFRQMAKPQATFLADDTSFTITSDIGTTTLQWSSVKELWQFPNVWLFLYSKGQFTTLPLGCLSPETQAHIVQCIRTAGGKIDG
;
A
#
# COMPACT_ATOMS: atom_id res chain seq x y z
N VAL A 1 14.60 -15.70 -3.11
CA VAL A 1 13.25 -15.12 -3.32
C VAL A 1 13.19 -13.63 -2.97
N TYR A 2 13.69 -13.20 -1.81
CA TYR A 2 13.69 -11.77 -1.39
C TYR A 2 14.44 -10.81 -2.33
N ILE A 3 15.60 -11.21 -2.85
CA ILE A 3 16.45 -10.40 -3.75
C ILE A 3 15.72 -10.02 -5.05
N ILE A 4 14.84 -10.88 -5.56
CA ILE A 4 14.12 -10.63 -6.82
C ILE A 4 13.06 -9.55 -6.62
N HIS A 5 12.28 -9.62 -5.53
CA HIS A 5 11.32 -8.57 -5.18
C HIS A 5 12.01 -7.23 -4.93
N TYR A 6 13.13 -7.23 -4.20
CA TYR A 6 13.96 -6.05 -3.98
C TYR A 6 14.46 -5.42 -5.28
N ARG A 7 15.03 -6.24 -6.18
CA ARG A 7 15.53 -5.77 -7.50
C ARG A 7 14.40 -5.24 -8.36
N ASN A 8 13.23 -5.89 -8.37
CA ASN A 8 12.08 -5.45 -9.15
C ASN A 8 11.51 -4.12 -8.63
N SER A 9 11.41 -3.94 -7.31
CA SER A 9 10.98 -2.68 -6.71
C SER A 9 11.96 -1.54 -7.01
N LEU A 10 13.28 -1.79 -6.92
CA LEU A 10 14.30 -0.79 -7.29
C LEU A 10 14.30 -0.46 -8.78
N ARG A 11 14.02 -1.45 -9.65
CA ARG A 11 13.96 -1.22 -11.10
C ARG A 11 12.78 -0.33 -11.47
N LYS A 12 11.62 -0.56 -10.87
CA LYS A 12 10.45 0.31 -11.00
C LYS A 12 10.73 1.73 -10.48
N PHE A 13 11.32 1.83 -9.29
CA PHE A 13 11.73 3.12 -8.70
C PHE A 13 12.66 3.91 -9.62
N ARG A 14 13.68 3.26 -10.20
CA ARG A 14 14.62 3.91 -11.14
C ARG A 14 14.01 4.26 -12.50
N GLN A 15 12.88 3.66 -12.86
CA GLN A 15 12.15 3.96 -14.10
C GLN A 15 11.15 5.11 -13.94
N MET A 16 10.88 5.54 -12.70
CA MET A 16 10.00 6.68 -12.43
C MET A 16 10.79 7.98 -12.57
N ALA A 17 10.40 8.83 -13.53
CA ALA A 17 11.00 10.17 -13.70
C ALA A 17 10.70 11.06 -12.48
N LYS A 18 9.55 10.85 -11.82
CA LYS A 18 9.25 11.34 -10.47
C LYS A 18 8.86 10.14 -9.60
N PRO A 19 9.64 9.76 -8.57
CA PRO A 19 9.34 8.63 -7.69
C PRO A 19 8.24 8.99 -6.67
N GLN A 20 7.13 9.50 -7.17
CA GLN A 20 5.97 9.89 -6.39
C GLN A 20 4.80 8.98 -6.79
N ALA A 21 4.03 8.59 -5.79
CA ALA A 21 2.76 7.91 -5.97
C ALA A 21 1.72 8.63 -5.12
N THR A 22 0.55 8.88 -5.71
CA THR A 22 -0.60 9.43 -5.01
C THR A 22 -1.45 8.27 -4.51
N PHE A 23 -1.69 8.24 -3.20
CA PHE A 23 -2.60 7.30 -2.57
C PHE A 23 -3.90 8.04 -2.22
N LEU A 24 -5.01 7.60 -2.80
CA LEU A 24 -6.33 8.14 -2.55
C LEU A 24 -7.15 7.06 -1.83
N ALA A 25 -7.56 7.32 -0.60
CA ALA A 25 -8.43 6.47 0.19
C ALA A 25 -9.86 6.98 0.08
N ASP A 26 -10.72 6.21 -0.57
CA ASP A 26 -12.17 6.38 -0.53
C ASP A 26 -12.77 5.42 0.51
N ASP A 27 -14.07 5.55 0.80
CA ASP A 27 -14.73 4.70 1.80
C ASP A 27 -14.76 3.21 1.41
N THR A 28 -14.87 2.90 0.11
CA THR A 28 -15.03 1.53 -0.41
C THR A 28 -13.77 0.98 -1.07
N SER A 29 -12.91 1.86 -1.57
CA SER A 29 -11.72 1.48 -2.34
C SER A 29 -10.57 2.44 -2.08
N PHE A 30 -9.38 2.05 -2.51
CA PHE A 30 -8.25 2.96 -2.60
C PHE A 30 -7.63 2.90 -3.99
N THR A 31 -7.08 4.03 -4.41
CA THR A 31 -6.40 4.18 -5.69
C THR A 31 -4.95 4.59 -5.47
N ILE A 32 -4.04 3.85 -6.09
CA ILE A 32 -2.61 4.19 -6.16
C ILE A 32 -2.33 4.65 -7.58
N THR A 33 -1.96 5.91 -7.74
CA THR A 33 -1.57 6.50 -9.01
C THR A 33 -0.08 6.81 -9.01
N SER A 34 0.63 6.42 -10.05
CA SER A 34 2.07 6.65 -10.19
C SER A 34 2.45 6.83 -11.65
N ASP A 35 3.66 7.33 -11.93
CA ASP A 35 4.15 7.49 -13.31
C ASP A 35 4.13 6.19 -14.14
N ILE A 36 4.16 5.03 -13.48
CA ILE A 36 4.16 3.70 -14.12
C ILE A 36 2.75 3.10 -14.26
N GLY A 37 1.71 3.78 -13.74
CA GLY A 37 0.32 3.35 -13.86
C GLY A 37 -0.54 3.69 -12.65
N THR A 38 -1.84 3.49 -12.84
CA THR A 38 -2.89 3.65 -11.83
C THR A 38 -3.49 2.28 -11.49
N THR A 39 -3.74 2.03 -10.21
CA THR A 39 -4.36 0.80 -9.73
C THR A 39 -5.38 1.14 -8.65
N THR A 40 -6.63 0.77 -8.89
CA THR A 40 -7.73 0.91 -7.93
C THR A 40 -8.08 -0.46 -7.36
N LEU A 41 -8.12 -0.59 -6.04
CA LEU A 41 -8.39 -1.83 -5.33
C LEU A 41 -9.45 -1.60 -4.26
N GLN A 42 -10.33 -2.57 -4.08
CA GLN A 42 -11.30 -2.57 -3.00
C GLN A 42 -10.59 -2.85 -1.67
N TRP A 43 -11.03 -2.24 -0.56
CA TRP A 43 -10.45 -2.53 0.77
C TRP A 43 -10.53 -4.01 1.13
N SER A 44 -11.59 -4.70 0.69
CA SER A 44 -11.80 -6.14 0.86
C SER A 44 -10.74 -7.01 0.16
N SER A 45 -9.96 -6.45 -0.76
CA SER A 45 -8.85 -7.14 -1.40
C SER A 45 -7.62 -7.24 -0.50
N VAL A 46 -7.52 -6.37 0.52
CA VAL A 46 -6.45 -6.39 1.52
C VAL A 46 -6.78 -7.45 2.56
N LYS A 47 -5.98 -8.52 2.59
CA LYS A 47 -6.17 -9.62 3.55
C LYS A 47 -5.51 -9.30 4.88
N GLU A 48 -4.31 -8.75 4.80
CA GLU A 48 -3.48 -8.42 5.96
C GLU A 48 -2.84 -7.04 5.74
N LEU A 49 -2.87 -6.22 6.79
CA LEU A 49 -2.11 -4.99 6.90
C LEU A 49 -1.00 -5.21 7.92
N TRP A 50 0.26 -5.18 7.47
CA TRP A 50 1.39 -5.24 8.39
C TRP A 50 1.90 -3.84 8.70
N GLN A 51 1.90 -3.48 9.99
CA GLN A 51 2.25 -2.17 10.47
C GLN A 51 3.70 -2.14 10.98
N PHE A 52 4.59 -1.46 10.26
CA PHE A 52 5.92 -1.11 10.77
C PHE A 52 5.99 0.39 11.07
N PRO A 53 6.92 0.84 11.94
CA PRO A 53 6.99 2.24 12.37
C PRO A 53 7.13 3.28 11.25
N ASN A 54 7.70 2.89 10.11
CA ASN A 54 7.97 3.81 8.99
C ASN A 54 7.24 3.44 7.69
N VAL A 55 6.70 2.23 7.60
CA VAL A 55 6.12 1.69 6.36
C VAL A 55 5.06 0.65 6.69
N TRP A 56 3.94 0.69 5.99
CA TRP A 56 2.92 -0.35 6.07
C TRP A 56 2.94 -1.23 4.81
N LEU A 57 2.64 -2.52 4.97
CA LEU A 57 2.50 -3.46 3.86
C LEU A 57 1.05 -3.91 3.74
N PHE A 58 0.50 -3.77 2.54
CA PHE A 58 -0.84 -4.20 2.17
C PHE A 58 -0.70 -5.52 1.43
N LEU A 59 -1.12 -6.62 2.06
CA LEU A 59 -0.96 -7.96 1.52
C LEU A 59 -2.26 -8.44 0.88
N TYR A 60 -2.20 -8.77 -0.40
CA TYR A 60 -3.37 -9.21 -1.19
C TYR A 60 -3.36 -10.73 -1.40
N SER A 61 -2.20 -11.28 -1.74
CA SER A 61 -1.98 -12.70 -2.00
C SER A 61 -0.50 -13.06 -1.86
N LYS A 62 -0.15 -14.36 -2.01
CA LYS A 62 1.25 -14.81 -1.93
C LYS A 62 2.10 -14.09 -2.99
N GLY A 63 3.00 -13.24 -2.53
CA GLY A 63 3.93 -12.49 -3.38
C GLY A 63 3.37 -11.20 -3.99
N GLN A 64 2.14 -10.79 -3.65
CA GLN A 64 1.55 -9.53 -4.09
C GLN A 64 1.27 -8.63 -2.89
N PHE A 65 1.99 -7.51 -2.84
CA PHE A 65 1.85 -6.51 -1.80
C PHE A 65 2.16 -5.11 -2.29
N THR A 66 1.59 -4.11 -1.62
CA THR A 66 1.95 -2.70 -1.78
C THR A 66 2.62 -2.20 -0.51
N THR A 67 3.67 -1.39 -0.67
CA THR A 67 4.31 -0.65 0.41
C THR A 67 3.75 0.76 0.49
N LEU A 68 3.37 1.21 1.68
CA LEU A 68 2.91 2.57 1.94
C LEU A 68 3.81 3.25 2.97
N PRO A 69 4.66 4.21 2.57
CA PRO A 69 5.48 4.97 3.50
C PRO A 69 4.63 5.87 4.40
N LEU A 70 4.87 5.84 5.72
CA LEU A 70 4.08 6.62 6.69
C LEU A 70 4.50 8.09 6.75
N GLY A 71 5.72 8.43 6.30
CA GLY A 71 6.24 9.80 6.35
C GLY A 71 5.44 10.82 5.55
N CYS A 72 4.52 10.37 4.68
CA CYS A 72 3.65 11.22 3.87
C CYS A 72 2.18 11.20 4.33
N LEU A 73 1.85 10.52 5.43
CA LEU A 73 0.48 10.34 5.92
C LEU A 73 0.27 11.04 7.25
N SER A 74 -0.82 11.80 7.36
CA SER A 74 -1.26 12.31 8.66
C SER A 74 -1.75 11.17 9.56
N PRO A 75 -1.71 11.33 10.90
CA PRO A 75 -2.26 10.35 11.82
C PRO A 75 -3.75 10.05 11.59
N GLU A 76 -4.52 11.05 11.14
CA GLU A 76 -5.93 10.91 10.79
C GLU A 76 -6.12 9.98 9.59
N THR A 77 -5.33 10.16 8.52
CA THR A 77 -5.37 9.29 7.34
C THR A 77 -4.96 7.86 7.70
N GLN A 78 -3.97 7.69 8.57
CA GLN A 78 -3.57 6.37 9.07
C GLN A 78 -4.72 5.67 9.82
N ALA A 79 -5.42 6.39 10.69
CA ALA A 79 -6.57 5.87 11.41
C ALA A 79 -7.73 5.49 10.48
N HIS A 80 -7.99 6.32 9.46
CA HIS A 80 -9.02 6.04 8.45
C HIS A 80 -8.70 4.76 7.66
N ILE A 81 -7.46 4.60 7.18
CA ILE A 81 -7.01 3.38 6.47
C ILE A 81 -7.22 2.11 7.32
N VAL A 82 -6.81 2.17 8.61
CA VAL A 82 -6.99 1.08 9.57
C VAL A 82 -8.47 0.74 9.71
N GLN A 83 -9.33 1.75 9.82
CA GLN A 83 -10.76 1.56 9.97
C GLN A 83 -11.40 0.93 8.72
N CYS A 84 -11.02 1.36 7.52
CA CYS A 84 -11.48 0.80 6.27
C CYS A 84 -11.11 -0.69 6.14
N ILE A 85 -9.87 -1.06 6.48
CA ILE A 85 -9.39 -2.44 6.40
C ILE A 85 -10.11 -3.33 7.43
N ARG A 86 -10.31 -2.86 8.66
CA ARG A 86 -11.07 -3.60 9.67
C ARG A 86 -12.53 -3.81 9.24
N THR A 87 -13.16 -2.77 8.72
CA THR A 87 -14.56 -2.84 8.24
C THR A 87 -14.70 -3.80 7.07
N ALA A 88 -13.70 -3.87 6.20
CA ALA A 88 -13.65 -4.79 5.09
C ALA A 88 -13.30 -6.25 5.47
N GLY A 89 -13.03 -6.53 6.76
CA GLY A 89 -12.70 -7.86 7.27
C GLY A 89 -11.23 -8.25 7.15
N GLY A 90 -10.34 -7.30 6.82
CA GLY A 90 -8.90 -7.50 6.78
C GLY A 90 -8.29 -7.59 8.18
N LYS A 91 -7.19 -8.35 8.30
CA LYS A 91 -6.43 -8.46 9.54
C LYS A 91 -5.39 -7.35 9.63
N ILE A 92 -5.06 -6.95 10.86
CA ILE A 92 -4.02 -5.97 11.13
C ILE A 92 -3.01 -6.63 12.05
N ASP A 93 -1.77 -6.74 11.57
CA ASP A 93 -0.64 -7.31 12.28
C ASP A 93 0.40 -6.20 12.49
N GLY A 94 0.93 -6.07 13.70
CA GLY A 94 1.86 -4.99 14.08
C GLY A 94 2.61 -5.32 15.35
#